data_AF-A0A6J1MNV1-F1
#
_entry.id   AF-A0A6J1MNV1-F1
#
_cell.length_a   1.000
_cell.length_b   1.000
_cell.length_c   1.000
_cell.angle_alpha   90.00
_cell.angle_beta   90.00
_cell.angle_gamma   90.00
#
_symmetry.space_group_name_H-M   'P 1'
#
loop_
_entity.id
_entity.type
_entity.pdbx_description
1 polymer ?
#
loop_
_entity_poly.entity_id
_entity_poly.type
_entity_poly.pdbx_seq_one_letter_code
_entity_poly.pdbx_strand_id
1 'polypeptide(L)'
;MLSFNQTAVLSSWIVNKEIPTFAMDENCIKDFPFVIEQLDPKENEEISENIRGYKTEFIRIGPKKYFIMKKYASVAEAIYNLPPKPEDTFVITYPKSGTTLTQELVWLICNNLDYKTAASTILNKRFPFLEASAFVSVKVSEDNEDVVKNRLTTKTIENITEMPSPRFIKSHAPLSLLPPSLLENSKVVYMMRDPRDVAVSYYHHHKLIKMMKPDQEFKPFWNYFISNNMFWTPYFEHVLEAWKKRKHPNMLFLIYEEVTKDLPGAVRRVADFFGKTLSDEQVCRLVDHLSFDNFKKNKSVNMESLQQSGVFTIEGAFVREGKSGGWREYFDEEMTAQADECVATFHG
;
A
#
# COMPACT_ATOMS: atom_id res chain seq x y z
N MET A 1 -21.56 -65.08 1.27
CA MET A 1 -20.16 -65.15 0.79
C MET A 1 -19.92 -63.85 0.04
N LEU A 2 -19.36 -62.79 0.63
CA LEU A 2 -17.96 -62.47 1.00
C LEU A 2 -17.78 -61.05 0.35
N SER A 3 -17.88 -59.92 1.07
CA SER A 3 -16.83 -59.23 1.87
C SER A 3 -15.68 -58.70 0.98
N PHE A 4 -15.12 -57.49 1.01
CA PHE A 4 -14.65 -56.51 2.02
C PHE A 4 -14.46 -55.16 1.26
N ASN A 5 -14.78 -53.95 1.75
CA ASN A 5 -14.20 -53.09 2.80
C ASN A 5 -13.06 -52.11 2.36
N GLN A 6 -13.32 -50.81 2.60
CA GLN A 6 -12.42 -49.74 3.11
C GLN A 6 -11.28 -49.07 2.31
N THR A 7 -11.46 -47.75 2.09
CA THR A 7 -10.58 -46.58 2.36
C THR A 7 -9.04 -46.65 2.26
N ALA A 8 -8.44 -45.66 1.56
CA ALA A 8 -7.30 -44.80 1.96
C ALA A 8 -6.72 -44.07 0.71
N VAL A 9 -6.70 -42.73 0.57
CA VAL A 9 -5.82 -41.71 1.18
C VAL A 9 -4.49 -41.48 0.42
N LEU A 10 -4.37 -40.25 -0.12
CA LEU A 10 -3.17 -39.39 -0.33
C LEU A 10 -2.08 -39.74 -1.37
N SER A 11 -1.55 -38.64 -1.93
CA SER A 11 -0.37 -38.46 -2.83
C SER A 11 -0.63 -38.81 -4.31
N SER A 12 -0.67 -37.87 -5.25
CA SER A 12 0.41 -36.94 -5.60
C SER A 12 -0.11 -35.84 -6.54
N TRP A 13 0.10 -34.57 -6.18
CA TRP A 13 -0.21 -33.40 -7.04
C TRP A 13 0.90 -32.37 -6.91
N ILE A 14 2.11 -32.67 -7.40
CA ILE A 14 3.08 -31.67 -7.87
C ILE A 14 3.98 -32.38 -8.88
N VAL A 15 3.75 -32.23 -10.18
CA VAL A 15 4.81 -32.15 -11.21
C VAL A 15 4.21 -31.49 -12.47
N ASN A 16 4.84 -30.38 -12.87
CA ASN A 16 4.87 -29.73 -14.19
C ASN A 16 3.56 -29.47 -14.92
N LYS A 17 3.05 -28.24 -14.79
CA LYS A 17 2.50 -27.52 -15.94
C LYS A 17 3.33 -26.27 -16.17
N GLU A 18 3.93 -26.21 -17.35
CA GLU A 18 4.55 -25.01 -17.91
C GLU A 18 3.55 -23.85 -17.87
N ILE A 19 4.06 -22.67 -17.50
CA ILE A 19 3.30 -21.42 -17.53
C ILE A 19 3.00 -21.13 -19.01
N PRO A 20 1.73 -21.01 -19.42
CA PRO A 20 1.43 -20.76 -20.82
C PRO A 20 1.88 -19.34 -21.17
N THR A 21 2.76 -19.22 -22.17
CA THR A 21 2.97 -17.99 -22.91
C THR A 21 1.73 -17.71 -23.74
N PHE A 22 0.78 -16.97 -23.16
CA PHE A 22 -0.34 -16.43 -23.92
C PHE A 22 0.14 -15.27 -24.78
N ALA A 23 -0.02 -15.39 -26.09
CA ALA A 23 -0.04 -14.23 -26.99
C ALA A 23 -1.22 -13.35 -26.56
N MET A 24 -0.92 -12.22 -25.93
CA MET A 24 -1.92 -11.30 -25.39
C MET A 24 -2.40 -10.36 -26.49
N ASP A 25 -3.71 -10.21 -26.61
CA ASP A 25 -4.30 -9.01 -27.17
C ASP A 25 -4.14 -7.92 -26.09
N GLU A 26 -3.16 -7.03 -26.28
CA GLU A 26 -2.54 -6.25 -25.19
C GLU A 26 -3.44 -5.18 -24.54
N ASN A 27 -4.66 -4.97 -25.03
CA ASN A 27 -5.45 -3.78 -24.69
C ASN A 27 -6.65 -4.01 -23.76
N CYS A 28 -7.02 -5.26 -23.44
CA CYS A 28 -8.12 -5.54 -22.50
C CYS A 28 -7.89 -6.89 -21.81
N ILE A 29 -7.64 -6.86 -20.50
CA ILE A 29 -7.65 -8.07 -19.68
C ILE A 29 -9.13 -8.46 -19.51
N LYS A 30 -9.48 -9.74 -19.63
CA LYS A 30 -10.86 -10.22 -19.46
C LYS A 30 -11.41 -9.74 -18.12
N ASP A 31 -12.67 -9.30 -18.08
CA ASP A 31 -13.34 -8.82 -16.86
C ASP A 31 -12.61 -7.71 -16.07
N PHE A 32 -11.74 -6.92 -16.73
CA PHE A 32 -11.14 -5.70 -16.22
C PHE A 32 -11.48 -4.53 -17.17
N PRO A 33 -12.26 -3.52 -16.74
CA PRO A 33 -12.88 -2.57 -17.67
C PRO A 33 -11.98 -1.41 -18.10
N PHE A 34 -10.70 -1.40 -17.70
CA PHE A 34 -9.79 -0.29 -17.99
C PHE A 34 -8.73 -0.68 -19.00
N VAL A 35 -8.52 0.21 -19.97
CA VAL A 35 -7.39 0.11 -20.89
C VAL A 35 -6.08 0.28 -20.11
N ILE A 36 -5.12 -0.58 -20.40
CA ILE A 36 -3.75 -0.48 -19.91
C ILE A 36 -2.87 -0.02 -21.07
N GLU A 37 -2.28 1.16 -20.92
CA GLU A 37 -1.48 1.79 -21.97
C GLU A 37 0.00 1.67 -21.59
N GLN A 38 0.81 1.18 -22.52
CA GLN A 38 2.27 1.24 -22.38
C GLN A 38 2.74 2.69 -22.56
N LEU A 39 3.76 3.09 -21.80
CA LEU A 39 4.40 4.39 -22.04
C LEU A 39 5.17 4.38 -23.36
N ASP A 40 5.34 5.56 -23.95
CA ASP A 40 6.26 5.74 -25.06
C ASP A 40 7.66 5.24 -24.66
N PRO A 41 8.39 4.50 -25.52
CA PRO A 41 9.70 3.94 -25.16
C PRO A 41 10.71 4.98 -24.66
N LYS A 42 10.67 6.21 -25.19
CA LYS A 42 11.57 7.30 -24.79
C LYS A 42 11.17 7.87 -23.42
N GLU A 43 9.88 8.09 -23.19
CA GLU A 43 9.36 8.49 -21.87
C GLU A 43 9.71 7.46 -20.81
N ASN A 44 9.53 6.17 -21.13
CA ASN A 44 9.83 5.06 -20.23
C ASN A 44 11.32 4.94 -19.91
N GLU A 45 12.20 5.18 -20.89
CA GLU A 45 13.66 5.25 -20.70
C GLU A 45 14.04 6.39 -19.75
N GLU A 46 13.55 7.61 -20.00
CA GLU A 46 13.82 8.79 -19.18
C GLU A 46 13.37 8.58 -17.72
N ILE A 47 12.19 8.03 -17.50
CA ILE A 47 11.69 7.75 -16.15
C ILE A 47 12.50 6.62 -15.48
N SER A 48 12.84 5.56 -16.23
CA SER A 48 13.61 4.42 -15.70
C SER A 48 15.00 4.80 -15.22
N GLU A 49 15.69 5.66 -15.98
CA GLU A 49 17.03 6.15 -15.65
C GLU A 49 17.05 6.94 -14.34
N ASN A 50 15.96 7.61 -13.98
CA ASN A 50 15.90 8.48 -12.81
C ASN A 50 15.25 7.81 -11.59
N ILE A 51 14.20 6.99 -11.79
CA ILE A 51 13.56 6.27 -10.69
C ILE A 51 14.40 5.07 -10.29
N ARG A 52 14.73 4.10 -11.14
CA ARG A 52 15.23 2.81 -10.61
C ARG A 52 16.71 2.56 -10.84
N GLY A 53 17.37 3.28 -11.75
CA GLY A 53 18.71 2.94 -12.24
C GLY A 53 18.78 1.53 -12.89
N TYR A 54 17.64 0.87 -13.07
CA TYR A 54 17.44 -0.46 -13.65
C TYR A 54 16.27 -0.37 -14.63
N LYS A 55 16.32 -1.13 -15.73
CA LYS A 55 15.25 -1.15 -16.75
C LYS A 55 13.97 -1.77 -16.17
N THR A 56 12.93 -0.96 -15.96
CA THR A 56 11.58 -1.40 -15.56
C THR A 56 10.59 -0.63 -16.38
N GLU A 57 9.65 -1.31 -17.03
CA GLU A 57 8.64 -0.65 -17.82
C GLU A 57 7.47 -0.18 -16.95
N PHE A 58 6.88 0.95 -17.30
CA PHE A 58 5.70 1.52 -16.66
C PHE A 58 4.48 1.51 -17.60
N ILE A 59 3.30 1.67 -17.02
CA ILE A 59 2.01 1.71 -17.71
C ILE A 59 1.13 2.83 -17.14
N ARG A 60 0.15 3.27 -17.92
CA ARG A 60 -0.99 4.11 -17.51
C ARG A 60 -2.27 3.29 -17.53
N ILE A 61 -3.12 3.42 -16.51
CA ILE A 61 -4.35 2.63 -16.40
C ILE A 61 -5.57 3.54 -16.38
N GLY A 62 -6.52 3.24 -17.27
CA GLY A 62 -7.84 3.84 -17.31
C GLY A 62 -7.86 5.33 -17.71
N PRO A 63 -9.03 5.96 -17.69
CA PRO A 63 -9.21 7.34 -18.17
C PRO A 63 -8.41 8.37 -17.35
N LYS A 64 -8.10 8.07 -16.09
CA LYS A 64 -7.31 8.92 -15.19
C LYS A 64 -5.80 8.74 -15.35
N LYS A 65 -5.37 7.79 -16.19
CA LYS A 65 -3.96 7.50 -16.48
C LYS A 65 -3.13 7.23 -15.22
N TYR A 66 -3.65 6.37 -14.32
CA TYR A 66 -2.91 5.99 -13.12
C TYR A 66 -1.57 5.34 -13.49
N PHE A 67 -0.48 5.90 -12.99
CA PHE A 67 0.88 5.46 -13.31
C PHE A 67 1.34 4.34 -12.37
N ILE A 68 1.82 3.22 -12.92
CA ILE A 68 2.34 2.09 -12.14
C ILE A 68 3.31 1.26 -12.98
N MET A 69 4.06 0.35 -12.37
CA MET A 69 4.92 -0.60 -13.10
C MET A 69 4.10 -1.57 -13.97
N LYS A 70 4.62 -1.91 -15.16
CA LYS A 70 3.99 -2.81 -16.14
C LYS A 70 3.60 -4.15 -15.54
N LYS A 71 4.36 -4.66 -14.57
CA LYS A 71 4.05 -5.92 -13.87
C LYS A 71 2.68 -5.89 -13.17
N TYR A 72 2.13 -4.73 -12.84
CA TYR A 72 0.77 -4.63 -12.31
C TYR A 72 -0.29 -5.18 -13.28
N ALA A 73 -0.06 -5.11 -14.60
CA ALA A 73 -0.97 -5.68 -15.59
C ALA A 73 -1.24 -7.17 -15.36
N SER A 74 -0.25 -7.93 -14.85
CA SER A 74 -0.43 -9.37 -14.60
C SER A 74 -1.32 -9.69 -13.39
N VAL A 75 -1.72 -8.68 -12.61
CA VAL A 75 -2.53 -8.86 -11.39
C VAL A 75 -3.76 -7.96 -11.34
N ALA A 76 -3.92 -7.05 -12.30
CA ALA A 76 -4.99 -6.05 -12.31
C ALA A 76 -6.39 -6.67 -12.29
N GLU A 77 -6.67 -7.65 -13.17
CA GLU A 77 -7.95 -8.37 -13.22
C GLU A 77 -8.24 -9.10 -11.90
N ALA A 78 -7.25 -9.82 -11.36
CA ALA A 78 -7.42 -10.60 -10.14
C ALA A 78 -7.66 -9.71 -8.91
N ILE A 79 -7.06 -8.51 -8.86
CA ILE A 79 -7.32 -7.50 -7.83
C ILE A 79 -8.74 -6.94 -7.99
N TYR A 80 -9.10 -6.54 -9.21
CA TYR A 80 -10.40 -5.94 -9.52
C TYR A 80 -11.57 -6.89 -9.23
N ASN A 81 -11.35 -8.20 -9.42
CA ASN A 81 -12.37 -9.23 -9.20
C ASN A 81 -12.24 -9.97 -7.86
N LEU A 82 -11.35 -9.53 -6.95
CA LEU A 82 -11.22 -10.14 -5.62
C LEU A 82 -12.53 -9.94 -4.83
N PRO A 83 -13.27 -11.01 -4.45
CA PRO A 83 -14.52 -10.86 -3.73
C PRO A 83 -14.28 -10.31 -2.31
N PRO A 84 -14.79 -9.10 -1.97
CA PRO A 84 -14.77 -8.62 -0.61
C PRO A 84 -15.74 -9.41 0.26
N LYS A 85 -15.40 -9.63 1.54
CA LYS A 85 -16.24 -10.31 2.54
C LYS A 85 -16.76 -9.30 3.57
N PRO A 86 -17.95 -9.51 4.18
CA PRO A 86 -18.56 -8.64 5.19
C PRO A 86 -17.64 -8.19 6.34
N GLU A 87 -16.74 -9.08 6.75
CA GLU A 87 -15.82 -8.86 7.88
C GLU A 87 -14.46 -8.31 7.45
N ASP A 88 -14.26 -8.03 6.15
CA ASP A 88 -13.02 -7.47 5.66
C ASP A 88 -12.88 -6.01 6.06
N THR A 89 -11.64 -5.64 6.31
CA THR A 89 -11.22 -4.25 6.52
C THR A 89 -10.07 -3.91 5.59
N PHE A 90 -10.28 -2.93 4.73
CA PHE A 90 -9.24 -2.40 3.85
C PHE A 90 -8.67 -1.11 4.44
N VAL A 91 -7.34 -1.01 4.51
CA VAL A 91 -6.63 0.25 4.75
C VAL A 91 -6.02 0.70 3.43
N ILE A 92 -6.57 1.77 2.88
CA ILE A 92 -6.23 2.28 1.54
C ILE A 92 -5.66 3.67 1.68
N THR A 93 -4.55 3.95 1.02
CA THR A 93 -3.92 5.27 1.04
C THR A 93 -3.15 5.48 -0.25
N TYR A 94 -3.04 6.72 -0.73
CA TYR A 94 -1.89 7.03 -1.57
C TYR A 94 -0.60 6.74 -0.77
N PRO A 95 0.46 6.15 -1.35
CA PRO A 95 1.69 5.82 -0.63
C PRO A 95 2.19 6.96 0.26
N LYS A 96 2.70 6.61 1.45
CA LYS A 96 3.30 7.56 2.41
C LYS A 96 2.35 8.53 3.12
N SER A 97 1.05 8.25 3.09
CA SER A 97 0.03 9.07 3.75
C SER A 97 -0.36 8.61 5.16
N GLY A 98 0.42 7.74 5.82
CA GLY A 98 0.12 7.27 7.19
C GLY A 98 -0.49 5.85 7.28
N THR A 99 -0.31 5.05 6.24
CA THR A 99 -0.84 3.67 6.13
C THR A 99 -0.45 2.81 7.33
N THR A 100 0.84 2.76 7.69
CA THR A 100 1.35 1.88 8.76
C THR A 100 0.74 2.21 10.13
N LEU A 101 0.61 3.51 10.44
CA LEU A 101 -0.06 4.00 11.65
C LEU A 101 -1.53 3.53 11.66
N THR A 102 -2.22 3.71 10.53
CA THR A 102 -3.62 3.32 10.36
C THR A 102 -3.82 1.82 10.49
N GLN A 103 -2.94 1.01 9.88
CA GLN A 103 -3.00 -0.45 9.96
C GLN A 103 -2.85 -0.93 11.40
N GLU A 104 -1.88 -0.39 12.16
CA GLU A 104 -1.70 -0.77 13.57
C GLU A 104 -2.91 -0.38 14.43
N LEU A 105 -3.36 0.87 14.27
CA LEU A 105 -4.52 1.41 14.98
C LEU A 105 -5.77 0.56 14.75
N VAL A 106 -6.10 0.30 13.48
CA VAL A 106 -7.26 -0.51 13.07
C VAL A 106 -7.12 -1.94 13.57
N TRP A 107 -5.94 -2.55 13.42
CA TRP A 107 -5.73 -3.93 13.86
C TRP A 107 -5.98 -4.09 15.35
N LEU A 108 -5.37 -3.23 16.17
CA LEU A 108 -5.51 -3.30 17.62
C LEU A 108 -6.96 -3.06 18.05
N ILE A 109 -7.65 -2.07 17.47
CA ILE A 109 -9.06 -1.81 17.79
C ILE A 109 -9.94 -3.02 17.46
N CYS A 110 -9.79 -3.60 16.27
CA CYS A 110 -10.62 -4.73 15.85
C CYS A 110 -10.29 -6.03 16.61
N ASN A 111 -9.05 -6.19 17.07
CA ASN A 111 -8.58 -7.36 17.82
C ASN A 111 -8.50 -7.11 19.34
N ASN A 112 -9.39 -6.28 19.87
CA ASN A 112 -9.58 -6.06 21.31
C ASN A 112 -8.28 -5.68 22.06
N LEU A 113 -7.44 -4.86 21.42
CA LEU A 113 -6.16 -4.39 21.93
C LEU A 113 -5.17 -5.52 22.29
N ASP A 114 -5.12 -6.58 21.47
CA ASP A 114 -4.12 -7.66 21.61
C ASP A 114 -2.71 -7.20 21.19
N TYR A 115 -2.05 -6.45 22.08
CA TYR A 115 -0.67 -5.98 21.89
C TYR A 115 0.34 -7.13 21.77
N LYS A 116 0.05 -8.30 22.36
CA LYS A 116 0.98 -9.44 22.33
C LYS A 116 1.08 -9.99 20.92
N THR A 117 -0.06 -10.23 20.27
CA THR A 117 -0.08 -10.70 18.88
C THR A 117 0.38 -9.62 17.90
N ALA A 118 0.03 -8.35 18.14
CA ALA A 118 0.53 -7.24 17.33
C ALA A 118 2.07 -7.15 17.33
N ALA A 119 2.71 -7.40 18.48
CA ALA A 119 4.15 -7.39 18.64
C ALA A 119 4.84 -8.65 18.06
N SER A 120 4.24 -9.83 18.19
CA SER A 120 4.83 -11.09 17.73
C SER A 120 4.63 -11.36 16.24
N THR A 121 3.60 -10.75 15.63
CA THR A 121 3.25 -10.94 14.22
C THR A 121 3.52 -9.68 13.42
N ILE A 122 4.43 -9.77 12.45
CA ILE A 122 4.78 -8.63 11.59
C ILE A 122 3.57 -8.07 10.84
N LEU A 123 3.60 -6.77 10.57
CA LEU A 123 2.46 -6.08 9.98
C LEU A 123 2.03 -6.65 8.62
N ASN A 124 2.95 -7.12 7.77
CA ASN A 124 2.61 -7.71 6.46
C ASN A 124 1.81 -9.03 6.58
N LYS A 125 1.93 -9.76 7.69
CA LYS A 125 1.12 -10.96 7.96
C LYS A 125 -0.25 -10.60 8.52
N ARG A 126 -0.32 -9.54 9.32
CA ARG A 126 -1.58 -8.98 9.84
C ARG A 126 -2.38 -8.27 8.76
N PHE A 127 -1.69 -7.62 7.82
CA PHE A 127 -2.21 -6.87 6.69
C PHE A 127 -1.41 -7.23 5.42
N PRO A 128 -1.78 -8.31 4.71
CA PRO A 128 -1.26 -8.57 3.38
C PRO A 128 -1.44 -7.35 2.46
N PHE A 129 -0.39 -7.04 1.69
CA PHE A 129 -0.36 -5.92 0.75
C PHE A 129 -0.83 -6.39 -0.63
N LEU A 130 -2.06 -6.03 -1.01
CA LEU A 130 -2.80 -6.58 -2.14
C LEU A 130 -2.00 -6.63 -3.45
N GLU A 131 -1.27 -5.57 -3.75
CA GLU A 131 -0.50 -5.39 -4.98
C GLU A 131 0.96 -5.85 -4.85
N ALA A 132 1.36 -6.48 -3.75
CA ALA A 132 2.76 -6.83 -3.47
C ALA A 132 3.42 -7.65 -4.60
N SER A 133 2.68 -8.56 -5.22
CA SER A 133 3.14 -9.40 -6.33
C SER A 133 3.55 -8.58 -7.57
N ALA A 134 2.95 -7.41 -7.78
CA ALA A 134 3.35 -6.47 -8.83
C ALA A 134 4.76 -5.90 -8.55
N PHE A 135 5.12 -5.70 -7.27
CA PHE A 135 6.39 -5.10 -6.87
C PHE A 135 7.55 -6.09 -6.73
N VAL A 136 7.28 -7.40 -6.70
CA VAL A 136 8.33 -8.44 -6.59
C VAL A 136 9.12 -8.57 -7.88
N SER A 137 10.17 -7.75 -8.02
CA SER A 137 11.21 -7.90 -9.05
C SER A 137 12.61 -7.74 -8.45
N VAL A 138 12.70 -7.82 -7.12
CA VAL A 138 13.97 -7.69 -6.39
C VAL A 138 14.78 -8.96 -6.63
N LYS A 139 15.98 -8.82 -7.22
CA LYS A 139 17.00 -9.87 -7.17
C LYS A 139 17.39 -10.04 -5.70
N VAL A 140 17.03 -11.17 -5.11
CA VAL A 140 17.38 -11.50 -3.73
C VAL A 140 18.56 -12.45 -3.77
N SER A 141 19.57 -12.23 -2.93
CA SER A 141 20.59 -13.25 -2.68
C SER A 141 19.92 -14.48 -2.05
N GLU A 142 20.43 -15.69 -2.33
CA GLU A 142 19.88 -16.93 -1.77
C GLU A 142 19.71 -16.87 -0.24
N ASP A 143 20.66 -16.21 0.45
CA ASP A 143 20.66 -16.04 1.91
C ASP A 143 19.50 -15.19 2.47
N ASN A 144 18.79 -14.43 1.64
CA ASN A 144 17.72 -13.51 2.05
C ASN A 144 16.33 -13.92 1.52
N GLU A 145 16.24 -15.08 0.87
CA GLU A 145 15.03 -15.54 0.21
C GLU A 145 13.86 -15.69 1.20
N ASP A 146 14.11 -16.18 2.41
CA ASP A 146 13.07 -16.36 3.44
C ASP A 146 12.47 -15.05 3.95
N VAL A 147 13.28 -14.00 4.12
CA VAL A 147 12.78 -12.67 4.55
C VAL A 147 11.90 -12.09 3.45
N VAL A 148 12.30 -12.24 2.19
CA VAL A 148 11.53 -11.77 1.05
C VAL A 148 10.26 -12.59 0.87
N LYS A 149 10.31 -13.92 0.87
CA LYS A 149 9.12 -14.79 0.79
C LYS A 149 8.11 -14.48 1.89
N ASN A 150 8.56 -14.20 3.11
CA ASN A 150 7.69 -13.84 4.23
C ASN A 150 7.05 -12.45 4.13
N ARG A 151 7.64 -11.50 3.37
CA ARG A 151 7.17 -10.10 3.31
C ARG A 151 6.65 -9.65 1.93
N LEU A 152 7.08 -10.31 0.86
CA LEU A 152 6.90 -9.97 -0.54
C LEU A 152 6.68 -11.26 -1.33
N THR A 153 5.42 -11.69 -1.42
CA THR A 153 5.05 -12.93 -2.11
C THR A 153 4.42 -12.65 -3.47
N THR A 154 4.74 -13.48 -4.46
CA THR A 154 4.12 -13.45 -5.79
C THR A 154 2.68 -13.97 -5.78
N LYS A 155 2.27 -14.69 -4.73
CA LYS A 155 0.94 -15.31 -4.56
C LYS A 155 0.01 -14.50 -3.64
N THR A 156 0.18 -13.18 -3.56
CA THR A 156 -0.52 -12.38 -2.54
C THR A 156 -2.05 -12.48 -2.65
N ILE A 157 -2.60 -12.52 -3.86
CA ILE A 157 -4.06 -12.60 -4.09
C ILE A 157 -4.62 -13.98 -3.67
N GLU A 158 -3.93 -15.06 -4.03
CA GLU A 158 -4.26 -16.42 -3.60
C GLU A 158 -4.27 -16.50 -2.07
N ASN A 159 -3.20 -16.03 -1.43
CA ASN A 159 -3.08 -16.02 0.02
C ASN A 159 -4.21 -15.24 0.69
N ILE A 160 -4.56 -14.04 0.18
CA ILE A 160 -5.68 -13.24 0.71
C ILE A 160 -7.02 -13.97 0.54
N THR A 161 -7.19 -14.72 -0.55
CA THR A 161 -8.43 -15.47 -0.83
C THR A 161 -8.63 -16.61 0.17
N GLU A 162 -7.55 -17.32 0.49
CA GLU A 162 -7.52 -18.46 1.42
C GLU A 162 -7.51 -18.04 2.90
N MET A 163 -7.20 -16.79 3.21
CA MET A 163 -7.19 -16.30 4.60
C MET A 163 -8.58 -16.39 5.26
N PRO A 164 -8.62 -16.85 6.54
CA PRO A 164 -9.85 -16.83 7.32
C PRO A 164 -10.28 -15.37 7.60
N SER A 165 -11.59 -15.16 7.72
CA SER A 165 -12.13 -13.89 8.20
C SER A 165 -11.86 -13.70 9.71
N PRO A 166 -11.77 -12.46 10.22
CA PRO A 166 -11.76 -11.20 9.46
C PRO A 166 -10.42 -10.99 8.73
N ARG A 167 -10.47 -10.53 7.47
CA ARG A 167 -9.26 -10.17 6.71
C ARG A 167 -8.98 -8.68 6.86
N PHE A 168 -7.73 -8.34 7.15
CA PHE A 168 -7.26 -6.97 7.13
C PHE A 168 -6.34 -6.80 5.92
N ILE A 169 -6.65 -5.91 4.98
CA ILE A 169 -5.98 -5.84 3.69
C ILE A 169 -5.40 -4.43 3.51
N LYS A 170 -4.13 -4.34 3.12
CA LYS A 170 -3.49 -3.08 2.76
C LYS A 170 -3.53 -2.92 1.26
N SER A 171 -3.86 -1.73 0.77
CA SER A 171 -3.77 -1.39 -0.65
C SER A 171 -3.29 0.05 -0.85
N HIS A 172 -2.61 0.27 -1.96
CA HIS A 172 -2.27 1.60 -2.47
C HIS A 172 -2.93 1.90 -3.83
N ALA A 173 -3.67 0.95 -4.39
CA ALA A 173 -4.43 1.19 -5.60
C ALA A 173 -5.60 2.17 -5.34
N PRO A 174 -5.93 3.02 -6.32
CA PRO A 174 -7.12 3.86 -6.27
C PRO A 174 -8.39 2.99 -6.26
N LEU A 175 -9.47 3.51 -5.66
CA LEU A 175 -10.72 2.76 -5.46
C LEU A 175 -11.31 2.25 -6.78
N SER A 176 -11.15 2.97 -7.89
CA SER A 176 -11.64 2.56 -9.20
C SER A 176 -10.97 1.29 -9.73
N LEU A 177 -9.77 0.95 -9.25
CA LEU A 177 -9.03 -0.25 -9.67
C LEU A 177 -9.18 -1.41 -8.67
N LEU A 178 -9.98 -1.24 -7.64
CA LEU A 178 -10.35 -2.24 -6.65
C LEU A 178 -11.76 -2.79 -6.93
N PRO A 179 -12.21 -3.84 -6.21
CA PRO A 179 -13.54 -4.40 -6.42
C PRO A 179 -14.65 -3.35 -6.40
N PRO A 180 -15.51 -3.26 -7.42
CA PRO A 180 -16.56 -2.25 -7.48
C PRO A 180 -17.55 -2.33 -6.30
N SER A 181 -17.69 -3.50 -5.71
CA SER A 181 -18.58 -3.80 -4.57
C SER A 181 -17.87 -3.71 -3.22
N LEU A 182 -16.69 -3.08 -3.16
CA LEU A 182 -15.85 -3.01 -1.96
C LEU A 182 -16.59 -2.42 -0.76
N LEU A 183 -17.26 -1.29 -0.93
CA LEU A 183 -17.92 -0.58 0.17
C LEU A 183 -19.25 -1.20 0.58
N GLU A 184 -19.88 -1.93 -0.33
CA GLU A 184 -21.13 -2.64 -0.15
C GLU A 184 -20.91 -3.89 0.69
N ASN A 185 -19.72 -4.48 0.63
CA ASN A 185 -19.39 -5.75 1.27
C ASN A 185 -18.30 -5.66 2.34
N SER A 186 -17.60 -4.54 2.52
CA SER A 186 -16.48 -4.45 3.48
C SER A 186 -16.30 -3.03 4.01
N LYS A 187 -15.54 -2.88 5.09
CA LYS A 187 -15.15 -1.56 5.64
C LYS A 187 -13.84 -1.08 5.01
N VAL A 188 -13.77 0.20 4.69
CA VAL A 188 -12.57 0.87 4.18
C VAL A 188 -12.20 2.01 5.11
N VAL A 189 -10.94 2.05 5.54
CA VAL A 189 -10.32 3.20 6.19
C VAL A 189 -9.34 3.82 5.19
N TYR A 190 -9.65 5.02 4.73
CA TYR A 190 -8.80 5.80 3.83
C TYR A 190 -8.09 6.90 4.61
N MET A 191 -6.80 7.14 4.35
CA MET A 191 -6.07 8.28 4.90
C MET A 191 -5.41 9.11 3.79
N MET A 192 -5.70 10.41 3.79
CA MET A 192 -4.98 11.40 2.99
C MET A 192 -3.96 12.16 3.83
N ARG A 193 -3.05 12.86 3.16
CA ARG A 193 -2.04 13.72 3.75
C ARG A 193 -1.79 14.94 2.86
N ASP A 194 -1.11 15.97 3.34
CA ASP A 194 -0.61 17.03 2.47
C ASP A 194 0.28 16.45 1.34
N PRO A 195 -0.01 16.71 0.04
CA PRO A 195 0.77 16.17 -1.07
C PRO A 195 2.26 16.55 -1.02
N ARG A 196 2.60 17.71 -0.44
CA ARG A 196 3.99 18.18 -0.33
C ARG A 196 4.78 17.32 0.65
N ASP A 197 4.19 17.00 1.81
CA ASP A 197 4.78 16.08 2.79
C ASP A 197 4.79 14.62 2.29
N VAL A 198 3.79 14.24 1.48
CA VAL A 198 3.78 12.95 0.78
C VAL A 198 4.99 12.86 -0.15
N ALA A 199 5.23 13.86 -1.01
CA ALA A 199 6.37 13.86 -1.93
C ALA A 199 7.71 13.71 -1.20
N VAL A 200 7.95 14.47 -0.13
CA VAL A 200 9.18 14.32 0.68
C VAL A 200 9.30 12.93 1.30
N SER A 201 8.22 12.42 1.89
CA SER A 201 8.21 11.08 2.49
C SER A 201 8.43 9.98 1.45
N TYR A 202 7.96 10.19 0.23
CA TYR A 202 8.08 9.24 -0.86
C TYR A 202 9.47 9.26 -1.50
N TYR A 203 10.10 10.43 -1.61
CA TYR A 203 11.50 10.60 -1.97
C TYR A 203 12.40 9.76 -1.05
N HIS A 204 12.28 9.96 0.27
CA HIS A 204 13.07 9.20 1.26
C HIS A 204 12.77 7.70 1.23
N HIS A 205 11.51 7.30 1.00
CA HIS A 205 11.18 5.88 0.85
C HIS A 205 11.86 5.29 -0.39
N HIS A 206 11.85 5.97 -1.54
CA HIS A 206 12.48 5.46 -2.76
C HIS A 206 14.00 5.27 -2.59
N LYS A 207 14.67 6.21 -1.90
CA LYS A 207 16.08 6.02 -1.49
C LYS A 207 16.23 4.77 -0.61
N LEU A 208 15.39 4.64 0.42
CA LEU A 208 15.43 3.52 1.37
C LEU A 208 15.29 2.16 0.67
N ILE A 209 14.45 2.06 -0.36
CA ILE A 209 14.19 0.78 -1.06
C ILE A 209 14.99 0.60 -2.34
N LYS A 210 16.05 1.42 -2.54
CA LYS A 210 16.93 1.35 -3.72
C LYS A 210 16.15 1.47 -5.04
N MET A 211 15.06 2.24 -5.01
CA MET A 211 14.28 2.66 -6.18
C MET A 211 14.54 4.13 -6.48
N MET A 212 15.78 4.58 -6.26
CA MET A 212 16.30 5.88 -6.67
C MET A 212 17.81 5.78 -6.73
N LYS A 213 18.43 6.56 -7.62
CA LYS A 213 19.86 6.82 -7.56
C LYS A 213 20.21 7.43 -6.19
N PRO A 214 21.28 6.98 -5.50
CA PRO A 214 21.61 7.45 -4.15
C PRO A 214 21.81 8.96 -4.03
N ASP A 215 22.32 9.58 -5.10
CA ASP A 215 22.67 11.00 -5.25
C ASP A 215 21.56 11.86 -5.85
N GLN A 216 20.39 11.29 -6.17
CA GLN A 216 19.29 12.05 -6.74
C GLN A 216 18.79 13.11 -5.76
N GLU A 217 18.73 14.36 -6.21
CA GLU A 217 18.15 15.47 -5.45
C GLU A 217 16.63 15.40 -5.37
N PHE A 218 16.04 16.13 -4.41
CA PHE A 218 14.59 16.15 -4.22
C PHE A 218 13.84 16.82 -5.38
N LYS A 219 14.37 17.91 -5.96
CA LYS A 219 13.67 18.70 -6.98
C LYS A 219 13.28 17.89 -8.23
N PRO A 220 14.16 17.07 -8.83
CA PRO A 220 13.73 16.16 -9.90
C PRO A 220 12.64 15.17 -9.46
N PHE A 221 12.69 14.65 -8.23
CA PHE A 221 11.63 13.77 -7.72
C PHE A 221 10.28 14.48 -7.62
N TRP A 222 10.27 15.73 -7.16
CA TRP A 222 9.09 16.58 -7.15
C TRP A 222 8.52 16.76 -8.56
N ASN A 223 9.36 17.02 -9.56
CA ASN A 223 8.92 17.16 -10.96
C ASN A 223 8.23 15.90 -11.48
N TYR A 224 8.74 14.70 -11.15
CA TYR A 224 8.05 13.44 -11.50
C TYR A 224 6.70 13.30 -10.78
N PHE A 225 6.63 13.72 -9.52
CA PHE A 225 5.39 13.66 -8.73
C PHE A 225 4.29 14.53 -9.36
N ILE A 226 4.59 15.80 -9.68
CA ILE A 226 3.61 16.72 -10.27
C ILE A 226 3.32 16.44 -11.76
N SER A 227 4.25 15.80 -12.47
CA SER A 227 4.04 15.33 -13.85
C SER A 227 3.29 13.99 -13.93
N ASN A 228 2.75 13.51 -12.80
CA ASN A 228 2.03 12.24 -12.71
C ASN A 228 2.84 11.00 -13.14
N ASN A 229 4.15 11.01 -12.89
CA ASN A 229 5.10 9.93 -13.19
C ASN A 229 5.58 9.22 -11.91
N MET A 230 4.73 9.19 -10.88
CA MET A 230 5.00 8.49 -9.62
C MET A 230 3.92 7.44 -9.37
N PHE A 231 4.22 6.36 -8.65
CA PHE A 231 3.21 5.31 -8.49
C PHE A 231 1.90 5.83 -7.91
N TRP A 232 0.82 5.43 -8.57
CA TRP A 232 -0.57 5.79 -8.29
C TRP A 232 -0.91 7.28 -8.47
N THR A 233 -0.04 8.10 -9.07
CA THR A 233 -0.45 9.43 -9.54
C THR A 233 -1.36 9.30 -10.77
N PRO A 234 -2.32 10.22 -10.99
CA PRO A 234 -2.46 11.53 -10.34
C PRO A 234 -2.91 11.50 -8.87
N TYR A 235 -2.16 12.17 -7.99
CA TYR A 235 -2.38 12.15 -6.54
C TYR A 235 -3.78 12.62 -6.16
N PHE A 236 -4.20 13.74 -6.73
CA PHE A 236 -5.47 14.37 -6.44
C PHE A 236 -6.67 13.53 -6.90
N GLU A 237 -6.58 12.90 -8.08
CA GLU A 237 -7.60 11.96 -8.54
C GLU A 237 -7.77 10.76 -7.61
N HIS A 238 -6.65 10.23 -7.10
CA HIS A 238 -6.64 9.14 -6.13
C HIS A 238 -7.38 9.53 -4.84
N VAL A 239 -7.09 10.73 -4.30
CA VAL A 239 -7.76 11.25 -3.10
C VAL A 239 -9.23 11.56 -3.36
N LEU A 240 -9.59 12.11 -4.53
CA LEU A 240 -10.97 12.46 -4.88
C LEU A 240 -11.90 11.26 -4.91
N GLU A 241 -11.43 10.11 -5.36
CA GLU A 241 -12.25 8.90 -5.36
C GLU A 241 -12.72 8.54 -3.95
N ALA A 242 -11.79 8.53 -2.99
CA ALA A 242 -12.13 8.29 -1.59
C ALA A 242 -12.95 9.43 -0.99
N TRP A 243 -12.61 10.69 -1.30
CA TRP A 243 -13.34 11.86 -0.82
C TRP A 243 -14.81 11.87 -1.26
N LYS A 244 -15.10 11.49 -2.51
CA LYS A 244 -16.46 11.37 -3.04
C LYS A 244 -17.28 10.30 -2.32
N LYS A 245 -16.62 9.27 -1.77
CA LYS A 245 -17.23 8.17 -1.00
C LYS A 245 -17.21 8.38 0.51
N ARG A 246 -16.64 9.47 1.03
CA ARG A 246 -16.43 9.72 2.48
C ARG A 246 -17.68 9.69 3.37
N LYS A 247 -18.87 9.83 2.78
CA LYS A 247 -20.16 9.76 3.48
C LYS A 247 -20.78 8.36 3.48
N HIS A 248 -20.18 7.39 2.78
CA HIS A 248 -20.63 6.01 2.77
C HIS A 248 -20.45 5.39 4.17
N PRO A 249 -21.41 4.64 4.72
CA PRO A 249 -21.34 4.11 6.09
C PRO A 249 -20.15 3.17 6.33
N ASN A 250 -19.65 2.54 5.28
CA ASN A 250 -18.47 1.67 5.31
C ASN A 250 -17.16 2.37 4.89
N MET A 251 -17.15 3.71 4.75
CA MET A 251 -15.94 4.48 4.48
C MET A 251 -15.60 5.38 5.67
N LEU A 252 -14.41 5.20 6.24
CA LEU A 252 -13.83 6.14 7.19
C LEU A 252 -12.69 6.91 6.51
N PHE A 253 -12.90 8.21 6.26
CA PHE A 253 -11.91 9.08 5.65
C PHE A 253 -11.14 9.88 6.72
N LEU A 254 -9.84 9.65 6.84
CA LEU A 254 -8.95 10.30 7.80
C LEU A 254 -7.99 11.28 7.10
N ILE A 255 -7.52 12.27 7.84
CA ILE A 255 -6.47 13.21 7.42
C ILE A 255 -5.30 13.04 8.39
N TYR A 256 -4.11 12.78 7.86
CA TYR A 256 -2.90 12.52 8.65
C TYR A 256 -2.60 13.65 9.65
N GLU A 257 -2.74 14.89 9.21
CA GLU A 257 -2.54 16.09 10.02
C GLU A 257 -3.50 16.14 11.22
N GLU A 258 -4.76 15.73 11.04
CA GLU A 258 -5.76 15.69 12.12
C GLU A 258 -5.46 14.55 13.10
N VAL A 259 -5.09 13.39 12.58
CA VAL A 259 -4.77 12.21 13.40
C VAL A 259 -3.52 12.45 14.24
N THR A 260 -2.49 13.10 13.70
CA THR A 260 -1.28 13.41 14.47
C THR A 260 -1.48 14.56 15.45
N LYS A 261 -2.39 15.50 15.16
CA LYS A 261 -2.74 16.60 16.06
C LYS A 261 -3.60 16.16 17.26
N ASP A 262 -4.55 15.26 17.04
CA ASP A 262 -5.42 14.70 18.08
C ASP A 262 -5.56 13.18 17.93
N LEU A 263 -4.48 12.48 18.31
CA LEU A 263 -4.45 11.02 18.27
C LEU A 263 -5.52 10.37 19.18
N PRO A 264 -5.79 10.85 20.42
CA PRO A 264 -6.88 10.33 21.24
C PRO A 264 -8.26 10.45 20.58
N GLY A 265 -8.56 11.59 19.94
CA GLY A 265 -9.81 11.78 19.19
C GLY A 265 -9.90 10.85 17.98
N ALA A 266 -8.80 10.70 17.23
CA ALA A 266 -8.72 9.76 16.12
C ALA A 266 -8.94 8.30 16.55
N VAL A 267 -8.35 7.87 17.67
CA VAL A 267 -8.54 6.53 18.23
C VAL A 267 -10.02 6.26 18.52
N ARG A 268 -10.70 7.18 19.20
CA ARG A 268 -12.14 7.05 19.50
C ARG A 268 -12.97 6.99 18.23
N ARG A 269 -12.70 7.88 17.27
CA ARG A 269 -13.39 7.91 15.98
C ARG A 269 -13.23 6.61 15.18
N VAL A 270 -12.03 6.01 15.18
CA VAL A 270 -11.81 4.70 14.55
C VAL A 270 -12.54 3.61 15.31
N ALA A 271 -12.53 3.62 16.65
CA ALA A 271 -13.25 2.65 17.47
C ALA A 271 -14.76 2.69 17.19
N ASP A 272 -15.36 3.89 17.16
CA ASP A 272 -16.77 4.11 16.85
C ASP A 272 -17.15 3.56 15.47
N PHE A 273 -16.30 3.78 14.46
CA PHE A 273 -16.52 3.26 13.10
C PHE A 273 -16.58 1.73 13.04
N PHE A 274 -15.86 1.04 13.93
CA PHE A 274 -15.91 -0.43 14.08
C PHE A 274 -16.90 -0.90 15.15
N GLY A 275 -17.70 0.00 15.73
CA GLY A 275 -18.67 -0.35 16.78
C GLY A 275 -18.00 -0.82 18.08
N LYS A 276 -16.80 -0.32 18.36
CA LYS A 276 -16.03 -0.63 19.56
C LYS A 276 -16.09 0.54 20.53
N THR A 277 -16.28 0.25 21.81
CA THR A 277 -16.15 1.24 22.88
C THR A 277 -14.84 0.98 23.63
N LEU A 278 -14.04 2.04 23.81
CA LEU A 278 -12.79 1.99 24.55
C LEU A 278 -12.90 2.88 25.80
N SER A 279 -12.35 2.41 26.92
CA SER A 279 -12.17 3.26 28.11
C SER A 279 -11.08 4.30 27.88
N ASP A 280 -11.06 5.37 28.67
CA ASP A 280 -9.99 6.38 28.58
C ASP A 280 -8.61 5.79 28.84
N GLU A 281 -8.50 4.80 29.74
CA GLU A 281 -7.24 4.09 29.98
C GLU A 281 -6.78 3.30 28.74
N GLN A 282 -7.71 2.61 28.06
CA GLN A 282 -7.44 1.90 26.81
C GLN A 282 -7.00 2.85 25.70
N VAL A 283 -7.67 4.01 25.58
CA VAL A 283 -7.28 5.07 24.63
C VAL A 283 -5.87 5.58 24.95
N CYS A 284 -5.59 5.95 26.20
CA CYS A 284 -4.27 6.43 26.63
C CYS A 284 -3.16 5.43 26.31
N ARG A 285 -3.38 4.14 26.60
CA ARG A 285 -2.41 3.08 26.31
C ARG A 285 -2.16 2.91 24.80
N LEU A 286 -3.22 2.96 23.99
CA LEU A 286 -3.09 2.86 22.54
C LEU A 286 -2.39 4.09 21.94
N VAL A 287 -2.69 5.28 22.44
CA VAL A 287 -2.00 6.53 22.06
C VAL A 287 -0.50 6.45 22.38
N ASP A 288 -0.13 5.95 23.56
CA ASP A 288 1.27 5.75 23.94
C ASP A 288 1.96 4.74 23.00
N HIS A 289 1.31 3.61 22.69
CA HIS A 289 1.84 2.61 21.74
C HIS A 289 2.06 3.19 20.33
N LEU A 290 1.16 4.05 19.88
CA LEU A 290 1.20 4.69 18.56
C LEU A 290 2.02 5.99 18.52
N SER A 291 2.52 6.45 19.66
CA SER A 291 3.40 7.63 19.73
C SER A 291 4.63 7.42 18.85
N PHE A 292 5.11 8.50 18.24
CA PHE A 292 6.16 8.41 17.23
C PHE A 292 7.42 7.65 17.72
N ASP A 293 7.89 7.94 18.94
CA ASP A 293 9.09 7.33 19.49
C ASP A 293 8.93 5.83 19.76
N ASN A 294 7.76 5.40 20.24
CA ASN A 294 7.46 3.99 20.45
C ASN A 294 7.25 3.28 19.11
N PHE A 295 6.51 3.90 18.19
CA PHE A 295 6.20 3.35 16.88
C PHE A 295 7.46 3.14 16.01
N LYS A 296 8.43 4.07 16.09
CA LYS A 296 9.72 3.96 15.39
C LYS A 296 10.57 2.78 15.89
N LYS A 297 10.50 2.47 17.19
CA LYS A 297 11.23 1.35 17.82
C LYS A 297 10.51 0.00 17.67
N ASN A 298 9.24 0.00 17.27
CA ASN A 298 8.43 -1.21 17.17
C ASN A 298 8.84 -2.05 15.94
N LYS A 299 9.55 -3.17 16.20
CA LYS A 299 10.07 -4.09 15.18
C LYS A 299 8.99 -4.76 14.31
N SER A 300 7.75 -4.82 14.80
CA SER A 300 6.64 -5.41 14.02
C SER A 300 6.20 -4.51 12.85
N VAL A 301 6.49 -3.22 12.90
CA VAL A 301 6.04 -2.21 11.92
C VAL A 301 7.17 -1.39 11.26
N ASN A 302 8.34 -1.27 11.90
CA ASN A 302 9.42 -0.38 11.44
C ASN A 302 10.25 -0.90 10.25
N MET A 303 9.98 -2.11 9.77
CA MET A 303 10.65 -2.75 8.63
C MET A 303 12.16 -2.99 8.80
N GLU A 304 12.68 -2.98 10.03
CA GLU A 304 14.12 -3.17 10.33
C GLU A 304 14.68 -4.47 9.73
N SER A 305 13.90 -5.55 9.70
CA SER A 305 14.36 -6.82 9.13
C SER A 305 14.67 -6.74 7.63
N LEU A 306 14.04 -5.81 6.89
CA LEU A 306 14.35 -5.59 5.46
C LEU A 306 15.65 -4.79 5.28
N GLN A 307 16.02 -3.96 6.25
CA GLN A 307 17.33 -3.31 6.27
C GLN A 307 18.42 -4.33 6.60
N GLN A 308 18.19 -5.19 7.60
CA GLN A 308 19.11 -6.26 7.99
C GLN A 308 19.34 -7.27 6.85
N SER A 309 18.30 -7.57 6.05
CA SER A 309 18.40 -8.47 4.89
C SER A 309 18.96 -7.79 3.63
N GLY A 310 19.38 -6.53 3.70
CA GLY A 310 19.93 -5.78 2.57
C GLY A 310 18.93 -5.43 1.45
N VAL A 311 17.63 -5.67 1.67
CA VAL A 311 16.57 -5.28 0.71
C VAL A 311 16.38 -3.77 0.76
N PHE A 312 16.40 -3.19 1.96
CA PHE A 312 16.45 -1.74 2.17
C PHE A 312 17.89 -1.30 2.43
N THR A 313 18.17 -0.01 2.27
CA THR A 313 19.45 0.59 2.69
C THR A 313 19.58 0.59 4.20
N ILE A 314 20.83 0.51 4.68
CA ILE A 314 21.14 0.67 6.11
C ILE A 314 20.95 2.12 6.57
N GLU A 315 21.15 3.08 5.67
CA GLU A 315 20.94 4.50 5.93
C GLU A 315 19.46 4.86 5.76
N GLY A 316 18.93 5.63 6.72
CA GLY A 316 17.53 6.03 6.77
C GLY A 316 16.65 5.12 7.64
N ALA A 317 15.36 5.45 7.71
CA ALA A 317 14.38 4.70 8.49
C ALA A 317 13.01 4.74 7.82
N PHE A 318 12.26 3.62 7.89
CA PHE A 318 10.91 3.54 7.34
C PHE A 318 9.93 4.45 8.09
N VAL A 319 10.05 4.51 9.41
CA VAL A 319 9.39 5.49 10.30
C VAL A 319 10.39 6.64 10.55
N ARG A 320 10.26 7.72 9.77
CA ARG A 320 11.30 8.76 9.64
C ARG A 320 11.20 9.86 10.72
N GLU A 321 10.15 10.68 10.63
CA GLU A 321 9.97 11.90 11.44
C GLU A 321 8.58 12.10 12.04
N GLY A 322 7.52 11.61 11.39
CA GLY A 322 6.15 11.67 11.95
C GLY A 322 5.57 13.08 12.10
N LYS A 323 6.08 14.07 11.36
CA LYS A 323 5.64 15.48 11.42
C LYS A 323 4.89 15.91 10.16
N SER A 324 4.07 16.95 10.28
CA SER A 324 3.46 17.69 9.16
C SER A 324 4.15 19.04 8.97
N GLY A 325 4.21 19.52 7.73
CA GLY A 325 4.88 20.77 7.35
C GLY A 325 6.39 20.63 7.13
N GLY A 326 6.95 19.42 7.16
CA GLY A 326 8.39 19.18 6.95
C GLY A 326 8.84 19.47 5.52
N TRP A 327 7.90 19.51 4.57
CA TRP A 327 8.15 19.90 3.18
C TRP A 327 8.83 21.27 3.03
N ARG A 328 8.64 22.21 3.96
CA ARG A 328 9.22 23.56 3.89
C ARG A 328 10.75 23.57 3.88
N GLU A 329 11.38 22.50 4.37
CA GLU A 329 12.84 22.35 4.35
C GLU A 329 13.37 21.86 2.99
N TYR A 330 12.49 21.42 2.08
CA TYR A 330 12.83 20.81 0.80
C TYR A 330 12.43 21.67 -0.40
N PHE A 331 11.48 22.59 -0.22
CA PHE A 331 10.88 23.36 -1.31
C PHE A 331 11.57 24.71 -1.44
N ASP A 332 12.00 25.03 -2.65
CA ASP A 332 12.39 26.38 -3.05
C ASP A 332 11.14 27.18 -3.45
N GLU A 333 11.32 28.43 -3.85
CA GLU A 333 10.20 29.31 -4.24
C GLU A 333 9.42 28.78 -5.45
N GLU A 334 10.12 28.17 -6.41
CA GLU A 334 9.50 27.59 -7.61
C GLU A 334 8.64 26.37 -7.28
N MET A 335 9.17 25.41 -6.52
CA MET A 335 8.43 24.23 -6.07
C MET A 335 7.24 24.61 -5.20
N THR A 336 7.38 25.66 -4.37
CA THR A 336 6.27 26.17 -3.55
C THR A 336 5.15 26.72 -4.43
N ALA A 337 5.48 27.54 -5.43
CA ALA A 337 4.50 28.09 -6.37
C ALA A 337 3.79 26.98 -7.16
N GLN A 338 4.53 25.99 -7.67
CA GLN A 338 3.96 24.82 -8.36
C GLN A 338 3.02 24.01 -7.46
N ALA A 339 3.38 23.81 -6.20
CA ALA A 339 2.54 23.08 -5.26
C ALA A 339 1.23 23.82 -4.98
N ASP A 340 1.30 25.14 -4.81
CA ASP A 340 0.12 25.97 -4.57
C ASP A 340 -0.80 25.99 -5.80
N GLU A 341 -0.25 26.01 -7.03
CA GLU A 341 -1.03 25.89 -8.27
C GLU A 341 -1.72 24.52 -8.40
N CYS A 342 -1.01 23.43 -8.08
CA CYS A 342 -1.57 22.08 -8.08
C CYS A 342 -2.73 21.95 -7.11
N VAL A 343 -2.61 22.54 -5.90
CA VAL A 343 -3.67 22.56 -4.90
C VAL A 343 -4.84 23.46 -5.32
N ALA A 344 -4.58 24.61 -5.94
CA ALA A 344 -5.63 25.52 -6.41
C ALA A 344 -6.49 24.88 -7.51
N THR A 345 -5.86 24.19 -8.46
CA THR A 345 -6.53 23.46 -9.55
C THR A 345 -7.46 22.35 -9.02
N PHE A 346 -7.24 21.88 -7.80
CA PHE A 346 -8.06 20.88 -7.14
C PHE A 346 -9.30 21.44 -6.42
N HIS A 347 -9.25 22.70 -6.02
CA HIS A 347 -10.35 23.36 -5.30
C HIS A 347 -11.38 24.02 -6.22
N GLY A 348 -11.00 24.33 -7.46
CA GLY A 348 -11.89 24.78 -8.53
C GLY A 348 -12.59 23.61 -9.22
#